data_AF-A0A7X3VAV4-F1
#
_entry.id   AF-A0A7X3VAV4-F1
#
_cell.length_a   1.000
_cell.length_b   1.000
_cell.length_c   1.000
_cell.angle_alpha   90.00
_cell.angle_beta   90.00
_cell.angle_gamma   90.00
#
_symmetry.space_group_name_H-M   'P 1'
#
loop_
_entity.id
_entity.type
_entity.pdbx_description
1 polymer ?
#
loop_
_entity_poly.entity_id
_entity_poly.type
_entity_poly.pdbx_seq_one_letter_code
_entity_poly.pdbx_strand_id
1 'polypeptide(L)'
;MPDETAIQDYVSKTSLQRGEDYYEMGAVLSIIKSGSRLFALVEGSRYSPYRLCIRMEEDRPKSASCTCPYDWGGYCKHIVAAFLTYTRDPKAAANITPLEEILASLDTDELRELIINLVERDPDLLWELEGVEPPDDYRIFDDEYY
;
A
#
# COMPACT_ATOMS: atom_id res chain seq x y z
N MET A 1 -6.15 -21.18 -0.21
CA MET A 1 -5.37 -20.48 -1.24
C MET A 1 -6.20 -19.28 -1.59
N PRO A 2 -5.63 -18.06 -1.59
CA PRO A 2 -6.42 -16.88 -1.83
C PRO A 2 -7.16 -16.98 -3.16
N ASP A 3 -8.39 -16.47 -3.20
CA ASP A 3 -9.23 -16.54 -4.40
C ASP A 3 -8.91 -15.33 -5.29
N GLU A 4 -8.33 -15.57 -6.48
CA GLU A 4 -7.99 -14.49 -7.42
C GLU A 4 -9.22 -13.66 -7.83
N THR A 5 -10.41 -14.24 -7.80
CA THR A 5 -11.65 -13.53 -8.13
C THR A 5 -12.04 -12.52 -7.06
N ALA A 6 -11.49 -12.61 -5.85
CA ALA A 6 -11.83 -11.73 -4.73
C ALA A 6 -11.48 -10.26 -4.97
N ILE A 7 -10.59 -9.95 -5.93
CA ILE A 7 -10.25 -8.56 -6.27
C ILE A 7 -11.19 -7.96 -7.33
N GLN A 8 -11.96 -8.77 -8.05
CA GLN A 8 -12.74 -8.35 -9.22
C GLN A 8 -13.78 -7.27 -8.88
N ASP A 9 -14.37 -7.33 -7.68
CA ASP A 9 -15.37 -6.35 -7.22
C ASP A 9 -14.76 -4.95 -6.97
N TYR A 10 -13.43 -4.85 -6.87
CA TYR A 10 -12.73 -3.62 -6.54
C TYR A 10 -11.98 -3.00 -7.72
N VAL A 11 -12.04 -3.60 -8.91
CA VAL A 11 -11.22 -3.21 -10.05
C VAL A 11 -12.03 -3.02 -11.32
N SER A 12 -11.60 -2.08 -12.16
CA SER A 12 -12.08 -2.04 -13.54
C SER A 12 -11.49 -3.19 -14.36
N LYS A 13 -12.16 -3.58 -15.46
CA LYS A 13 -11.62 -4.56 -16.41
C LYS A 13 -10.24 -4.17 -16.93
N THR A 14 -10.02 -2.87 -17.16
CA THR A 14 -8.74 -2.33 -17.62
C THR A 14 -7.65 -2.47 -16.55
N SER A 15 -7.97 -2.17 -15.29
CA SER A 15 -7.03 -2.35 -14.17
C SER A 15 -6.67 -3.81 -13.97
N LEU A 16 -7.66 -4.72 -14.11
CA LEU A 16 -7.45 -6.15 -14.02
C LEU A 16 -6.51 -6.66 -15.11
N GLN A 17 -6.80 -6.35 -16.39
CA GLN A 17 -5.95 -6.77 -17.51
C GLN A 17 -4.51 -6.27 -17.35
N ARG A 18 -4.34 -4.98 -17.05
CA ARG A 18 -3.01 -4.40 -16.85
C ARG A 18 -2.29 -4.96 -15.62
N GLY A 19 -3.04 -5.39 -14.62
CA GLY A 19 -2.50 -6.05 -13.44
C GLY A 19 -1.93 -7.43 -13.76
N GLU A 20 -2.63 -8.20 -14.60
CA GLU A 20 -2.12 -9.45 -15.16
C GLU A 20 -0.85 -9.20 -15.98
N ASP A 21 -0.86 -8.21 -16.88
CA ASP A 21 0.33 -7.87 -17.67
C ASP A 21 1.55 -7.56 -16.77
N TYR A 22 1.35 -6.83 -15.66
CA TYR A 22 2.41 -6.49 -14.71
C TYR A 22 2.89 -7.70 -13.90
N TYR A 23 1.98 -8.62 -13.56
CA TYR A 23 2.35 -9.90 -12.94
C TYR A 23 3.22 -10.72 -13.90
N GLU A 24 2.80 -10.88 -15.16
CA GLU A 24 3.52 -11.66 -16.17
C GLU A 24 4.90 -11.08 -16.49
N MET A 25 5.03 -9.75 -16.48
CA MET A 25 6.32 -9.05 -16.65
C MET A 25 7.25 -9.17 -15.43
N GLY A 26 6.79 -9.72 -14.31
CA GLY A 26 7.57 -9.78 -13.07
C GLY A 26 7.79 -8.40 -12.43
N ALA A 27 6.89 -7.45 -12.64
CA ALA A 27 7.02 -6.07 -12.15
C ALA A 27 6.93 -5.92 -10.62
N VAL A 28 6.51 -6.98 -9.91
CA VAL A 28 6.45 -7.00 -8.45
C VAL A 28 7.82 -7.40 -7.89
N LEU A 29 8.56 -6.41 -7.40
CA LEU A 29 9.94 -6.59 -6.95
C LEU A 29 10.04 -7.34 -5.62
N SER A 30 9.08 -7.12 -4.73
CA SER A 30 9.07 -7.73 -3.41
C SER A 30 7.69 -7.71 -2.79
N ILE A 31 7.37 -8.74 -2.00
CA ILE A 31 6.19 -8.80 -1.14
C ILE A 31 6.62 -9.12 0.29
N ILE A 32 6.09 -8.37 1.24
CA ILE A 32 6.28 -8.57 2.67
C ILE A 32 4.90 -8.79 3.30
N LYS A 33 4.76 -9.85 4.08
CA LYS A 33 3.56 -10.14 4.85
C LYS A 33 3.80 -9.84 6.34
N SER A 34 2.97 -8.96 6.88
CA SER A 34 2.93 -8.57 8.29
C SER A 34 1.53 -8.85 8.82
N GLY A 35 1.34 -10.04 9.39
CA GLY A 35 0.02 -10.51 9.83
C GLY A 35 -1.00 -10.52 8.68
N SER A 36 -2.03 -9.67 8.78
CA SER A 36 -3.08 -9.50 7.77
C SER A 36 -2.74 -8.46 6.70
N ARG A 37 -1.56 -7.84 6.72
CA ARG A 37 -1.14 -6.85 5.71
C ARG A 37 -0.10 -7.42 4.75
N LEU A 38 -0.26 -7.10 3.48
CA LEU A 38 0.73 -7.30 2.43
C LEU A 38 1.28 -5.94 2.03
N PHE A 39 2.58 -5.77 2.15
CA PHE A 39 3.30 -4.63 1.60
C PHE A 39 4.03 -5.09 0.34
N ALA A 40 4.06 -4.25 -0.70
CA ALA A 40 4.80 -4.58 -1.91
C ALA A 40 5.48 -3.36 -2.53
N LEU A 41 6.53 -3.65 -3.28
CA LEU A 41 7.18 -2.73 -4.21
C LEU A 41 6.87 -3.21 -5.63
N VAL A 42 6.31 -2.32 -6.44
CA VAL A 42 5.92 -2.64 -7.82
C VAL A 42 6.51 -1.60 -8.75
N GLU A 43 7.26 -2.03 -9.75
CA GLU A 43 7.72 -1.15 -10.82
C GLU A 43 6.53 -0.53 -11.57
N GLY A 44 6.76 0.61 -12.18
CA GLY A 44 5.74 1.26 -12.97
C GLY A 44 6.31 2.38 -13.81
N SER A 45 5.54 3.43 -14.04
CA SER A 45 5.91 4.52 -14.94
C SER A 45 6.94 5.50 -14.37
N ARG A 46 7.18 5.49 -13.04
CA ARG A 46 8.14 6.39 -12.38
C ARG A 46 9.49 5.68 -12.23
N TYR A 47 10.55 6.48 -12.08
CA TYR A 47 11.90 5.96 -11.83
C TYR A 47 11.97 5.11 -10.56
N SER A 48 11.29 5.53 -9.49
CA SER A 48 11.19 4.77 -8.25
C SER A 48 9.95 3.86 -8.24
N PRO A 49 10.05 2.62 -7.72
CA PRO A 49 8.93 1.72 -7.57
C PRO A 49 7.83 2.30 -6.67
N TYR A 50 6.58 1.94 -6.97
CA TYR A 50 5.44 2.28 -6.14
C TYR A 50 5.37 1.37 -4.93
N ARG A 51 5.14 1.98 -3.76
CA ARG A 51 4.81 1.27 -2.51
C ARG A 51 3.31 1.07 -2.41
N LEU A 52 2.89 -0.09 -1.92
CA LEU A 52 1.48 -0.37 -1.67
C LEU A 52 1.29 -1.19 -0.39
N CYS A 53 0.06 -1.14 0.13
CA CYS A 53 -0.42 -1.92 1.25
C CYS A 53 -1.77 -2.54 0.90
N ILE A 54 -1.95 -3.84 1.13
CA ILE A 54 -3.23 -4.54 1.02
C ILE A 54 -3.54 -5.12 2.39
N ARG A 55 -4.67 -4.73 2.98
CA ARG A 55 -5.20 -5.38 4.17
C ARG A 55 -6.08 -6.53 3.74
N MET A 56 -5.71 -7.73 4.16
CA MET A 56 -6.43 -8.97 3.92
C MET A 56 -7.39 -9.25 5.07
N GLU A 57 -8.57 -9.77 4.75
CA GLU A 57 -9.49 -10.40 5.69
C GLU A 57 -9.77 -11.79 5.14
N GLU A 58 -9.36 -12.81 5.91
CA GLU A 58 -9.24 -14.19 5.41
C GLU A 58 -8.36 -14.24 4.15
N ASP A 59 -8.95 -14.60 3.02
CA ASP A 59 -8.32 -14.76 1.71
C ASP A 59 -8.75 -13.66 0.72
N ARG A 60 -9.34 -12.56 1.20
CA ARG A 60 -9.88 -11.46 0.38
C ARG A 60 -9.28 -10.09 0.75
N PRO A 61 -9.11 -9.17 -0.22
CA PRO A 61 -8.72 -7.81 0.08
C PRO A 61 -9.87 -7.06 0.76
N LYS A 62 -9.63 -6.55 1.96
CA LYS A 62 -10.55 -5.68 2.70
C LYS A 62 -10.37 -4.21 2.34
N SER A 63 -9.12 -3.79 2.22
CA SER A 63 -8.74 -2.45 1.75
C SER A 63 -7.37 -2.50 1.08
N ALA A 64 -7.09 -1.57 0.18
CA ALA A 64 -5.76 -1.43 -0.40
C ALA A 64 -5.44 0.02 -0.73
N SER A 65 -4.17 0.39 -0.60
CA SER A 65 -3.63 1.69 -0.98
C SER A 65 -2.35 1.52 -1.78
N CYS A 66 -2.11 2.43 -2.71
CA CYS A 66 -0.90 2.46 -3.54
C CYS A 66 -0.48 3.91 -3.73
N THR A 67 0.82 4.16 -3.65
CA THR A 67 1.43 5.49 -3.87
C THR A 67 1.43 5.95 -5.33
N CYS A 68 0.78 5.21 -6.24
CA CYS A 68 0.69 5.64 -7.63
C CYS A 68 -0.37 6.73 -7.81
N PRO A 69 -0.18 7.68 -8.75
CA PRO A 69 -1.11 8.79 -8.98
C PRO A 69 -2.40 8.37 -9.70
N TYR A 70 -2.80 7.11 -9.59
CA TYR A 70 -3.98 6.58 -10.23
C TYR A 70 -5.23 6.97 -9.44
N ASP A 71 -6.10 7.76 -10.07
CA ASP A 71 -7.34 8.27 -9.46
C ASP A 71 -8.60 7.90 -10.28
N TRP A 72 -8.58 6.78 -11.00
CA TRP A 72 -9.69 6.39 -11.90
C TRP A 72 -10.70 5.44 -11.24
N GLY A 73 -10.74 5.42 -9.91
CA GLY A 73 -11.61 4.56 -9.11
C GLY A 73 -11.16 3.10 -9.02
N GLY A 74 -11.41 2.50 -7.86
CA GLY A 74 -11.01 1.12 -7.56
C GLY A 74 -9.50 0.93 -7.42
N TYR A 75 -9.07 -0.33 -7.33
CA TYR A 75 -7.66 -0.66 -7.16
C TYR A 75 -6.91 -0.57 -8.49
N CYS A 76 -5.73 0.03 -8.43
CA CYS A 76 -4.85 0.19 -9.58
C CYS A 76 -4.23 -1.15 -10.00
N LYS A 77 -3.68 -1.20 -11.22
CA LYS A 77 -2.96 -2.37 -11.75
C LYS A 77 -1.82 -2.88 -10.83
N HIS A 78 -1.17 -2.01 -10.05
CA HIS A 78 -0.08 -2.42 -9.17
C HIS A 78 -0.59 -3.24 -7.97
N ILE A 79 -1.74 -2.84 -7.41
CA ILE A 79 -2.42 -3.60 -6.35
C ILE A 79 -2.84 -4.97 -6.90
N VAL A 80 -3.39 -5.00 -8.13
CA VAL A 80 -3.76 -6.25 -8.80
C VAL A 80 -2.55 -7.16 -8.98
N ALA A 81 -1.46 -6.65 -9.56
CA ALA A 81 -0.24 -7.44 -9.79
C ALA A 81 0.33 -8.01 -8.47
N ALA A 82 0.38 -7.20 -7.41
CA ALA A 82 0.84 -7.66 -6.10
C ALA A 82 -0.09 -8.71 -5.48
N PHE A 83 -1.41 -8.52 -5.59
CA PHE A 83 -2.40 -9.48 -5.12
C PHE A 83 -2.30 -10.81 -5.87
N LEU A 84 -2.18 -10.79 -7.20
CA LEU A 84 -2.00 -12.00 -8.02
C LEU A 84 -0.69 -12.70 -7.69
N THR A 85 0.40 -11.96 -7.55
CA THR A 85 1.71 -12.51 -7.16
C THR A 85 1.62 -13.27 -5.84
N TYR A 86 1.03 -12.65 -4.81
CA TYR A 86 0.83 -13.31 -3.52
C TYR A 86 -0.14 -14.49 -3.60
N THR A 87 -1.20 -14.39 -4.38
CA THR A 87 -2.22 -15.44 -4.47
C THR A 87 -1.69 -16.69 -5.17
N ARG A 88 -0.95 -16.50 -6.26
CA ARG A 88 -0.35 -17.57 -7.07
C ARG A 88 0.84 -18.22 -6.39
N ASP A 89 1.65 -17.42 -5.69
CA ASP A 89 2.77 -17.93 -4.90
C ASP A 89 2.87 -17.23 -3.53
N PRO A 90 2.10 -17.68 -2.52
CA PRO A 90 2.16 -17.12 -1.18
C PRO A 90 3.54 -17.25 -0.52
N LYS A 91 4.40 -18.15 -1.01
CA LYS A 91 5.75 -18.36 -0.45
C LYS A 91 6.75 -17.30 -0.91
N ALA A 92 6.43 -16.53 -1.96
CA ALA A 92 7.23 -15.39 -2.39
C ALA A 92 7.22 -14.25 -1.37
N ALA A 93 6.24 -14.21 -0.46
CA ALA A 93 6.15 -13.19 0.57
C ALA A 93 7.09 -13.49 1.76
N ALA A 94 7.97 -12.54 2.06
CA ALA A 94 8.74 -12.57 3.30
C ALA A 94 7.80 -12.30 4.49
N ASN A 95 7.72 -13.23 5.44
CA ASN A 95 6.90 -13.07 6.63
C ASN A 95 7.71 -12.33 7.71
N ILE A 96 7.12 -11.26 8.25
CA ILE A 96 7.68 -10.49 9.36
C ILE A 96 6.69 -10.43 10.52
N THR A 97 7.14 -9.93 11.67
CA THR A 97 6.27 -9.68 12.82
C THR A 97 5.08 -8.82 12.41
N PRO A 98 3.84 -9.21 12.79
CA PRO A 98 2.67 -8.38 12.53
C PRO A 98 2.81 -6.98 13.12
N LEU A 99 2.43 -5.97 12.33
CA LEU A 99 2.41 -4.57 12.77
C LEU A 99 1.67 -4.39 14.10
N GLU A 100 0.53 -5.08 14.28
CA GLU A 100 -0.21 -5.05 15.54
C GLU A 100 0.59 -5.56 16.75
N GLU A 101 1.42 -6.58 16.56
CA GLU A 101 2.26 -7.13 17.62
C GLU A 101 3.42 -6.18 17.95
N ILE A 102 4.02 -5.58 16.92
CA ILE A 102 5.05 -4.54 17.10
C ILE A 102 4.46 -3.38 17.90
N LEU A 103 3.30 -2.86 17.50
CA LEU A 103 2.64 -1.74 18.19
C LEU A 103 2.17 -2.12 19.60
N ALA A 104 1.71 -3.36 19.83
CA ALA A 104 1.30 -3.84 21.15
C ALA A 104 2.48 -4.04 22.11
N SER A 105 3.70 -4.15 21.59
CA SER A 105 4.91 -4.27 22.42
C SER A 105 5.41 -2.93 22.95
N LEU A 106 4.93 -1.81 22.37
CA LEU A 106 5.27 -0.46 22.80
C LEU A 106 4.33 0.01 23.91
N ASP A 107 4.87 0.71 24.90
CA ASP A 107 4.04 1.44 25.85
C ASP A 107 3.47 2.74 25.27
N THR A 108 2.65 3.44 26.06
CA THR A 108 1.97 4.65 25.58
C THR A 108 2.95 5.81 25.31
N ASP A 109 4.03 5.91 26.07
CA ASP A 109 5.00 6.98 25.90
C ASP A 109 5.90 6.70 24.70
N GLU A 110 6.33 5.44 24.51
CA GLU A 110 7.03 4.99 23.31
C GLU A 110 6.20 5.20 22.04
N LEU A 111 4.89 4.92 22.10
CA LEU A 111 3.99 5.15 20.96
C LEU A 111 3.85 6.64 20.62
N ARG A 112 3.74 7.51 21.64
CA ARG A 112 3.70 8.97 21.44
C ARG A 112 4.99 9.48 20.81
N GLU A 113 6.13 9.07 21.33
CA GLU A 113 7.43 9.42 20.78
C GLU A 113 7.57 8.93 19.32
N LEU A 114 7.13 7.71 19.01
CA LEU A 114 7.13 7.21 17.64
C LEU A 114 6.27 8.09 16.72
N ILE A 115 5.05 8.47 17.14
CA ILE A 115 4.16 9.33 16.35
C ILE A 115 4.80 10.70 16.12
N ILE A 116 5.39 11.32 17.15
CA ILE A 116 6.09 12.60 17.03
C ILE A 116 7.23 12.48 16.01
N ASN A 117 8.07 11.45 16.12
CA ASN A 117 9.17 11.22 15.18
C ASN A 117 8.68 10.98 13.74
N LEU A 118 7.50 10.38 13.56
CA LEU A 118 6.92 10.19 12.23
C LEU A 118 6.44 11.53 11.64
N VAL A 119 5.76 12.36 12.44
CA VAL A 119 5.33 13.71 12.01
C VAL A 119 6.52 14.60 11.70
N GLU A 120 7.61 14.53 12.47
CA GLU A 120 8.82 15.32 12.17
C GLU A 120 9.50 14.88 10.86
N ARG A 121 9.33 13.62 10.45
CA ARG A 121 9.89 13.09 9.20
C ARG A 121 8.97 13.30 8.00
N ASP A 122 7.67 13.29 8.23
CA ASP A 122 6.63 13.52 7.25
C ASP A 122 5.61 14.50 7.85
N PRO A 123 5.88 15.81 7.73
CA PRO A 123 5.06 16.86 8.32
C PRO A 123 3.59 16.84 7.89
N ASP A 124 3.25 16.22 6.75
CA ASP A 124 1.88 16.13 6.27
C ASP A 124 1.00 15.27 7.19
N LEU A 125 1.60 14.34 7.93
CA LEU A 125 0.91 13.53 8.93
C LEU A 125 0.32 14.39 10.07
N LEU A 126 0.81 15.61 10.30
CA LEU A 126 0.24 16.52 11.29
C LEU A 126 -1.22 16.84 10.95
N TRP A 127 -1.53 17.07 9.68
CA TRP A 127 -2.87 17.41 9.21
C TRP A 127 -3.82 16.21 9.30
N GLU A 128 -3.31 14.99 9.09
CA GLU A 128 -4.06 13.76 9.34
C GLU A 128 -4.44 13.60 10.82
N LEU A 129 -3.54 13.95 11.74
CA LEU A 129 -3.78 13.87 13.19
C LEU A 129 -4.77 14.93 13.68
N GLU A 130 -4.67 16.17 13.18
CA GLU A 130 -5.61 17.24 13.48
C GLU A 130 -7.00 17.00 12.85
N GLY A 131 -7.06 16.20 11.79
CA GLY A 131 -8.30 15.92 11.05
C GLY A 131 -8.80 17.13 10.25
N VAL A 132 -7.89 18.01 9.84
CA VAL A 132 -8.18 19.22 9.05
C VAL A 132 -7.24 19.31 7.85
N GLU A 133 -7.66 20.01 6.79
CA GLU A 133 -6.78 20.23 5.64
C GLU A 133 -5.69 21.27 5.97
N PRO A 134 -4.47 21.13 5.40
CA PRO A 134 -3.43 22.14 5.51
C PRO A 134 -3.88 23.47 4.91
N PRO A 135 -3.41 24.61 5.47
CA PRO A 135 -3.67 25.91 4.87
C PRO A 135 -3.06 26.02 3.46
N ASP A 136 -3.66 26.84 2.60
CA ASP A 136 -3.32 26.92 1.17
C ASP A 136 -1.85 27.22 0.92
N ASP A 137 -1.21 28.01 1.79
CA ASP A 137 0.21 28.38 1.71
C ASP A 137 1.18 27.22 2.02
N TYR A 138 0.69 26.19 2.71
CA TYR A 138 1.43 24.98 3.01
C TYR A 138 1.39 23.97 1.84
N ARG A 139 0.41 24.08 0.93
CA ARG A 139 0.21 23.18 -0.23
C ARG A 139 1.04 23.56 -1.46
N ILE A 140 1.76 24.69 -1.44
CA ILE A 140 2.38 25.28 -2.64
C ILE A 140 3.57 24.45 -3.18
N PHE A 141 4.11 23.51 -2.40
CA PHE A 141 5.38 22.83 -2.76
C PHE A 141 5.23 21.50 -3.52
N ASP A 142 4.03 20.96 -3.70
CA ASP A 142 3.85 19.60 -4.27
C ASP A 142 3.52 19.53 -5.77
N ASP A 143 3.15 20.65 -6.41
CA ASP A 143 2.64 20.65 -7.80
C ASP A 143 3.70 20.87 -8.90
N GLU A 144 4.98 21.13 -8.57
CA GLU A 144 5.99 21.55 -9.57
C GLU A 144 7.00 20.48 -10.06
N TYR A 145 6.89 19.21 -9.64
CA TYR A 145 7.77 18.15 -10.14
C TYR A 145 6.99 16.99 -10.77
N TYR A 146 6.29 17.30 -11.86
CA TYR A 146 5.82 16.33 -12.85
C TYR A 146 6.90 16.04 -13.91
#